data_AF-A0A7K0VMT2-F1
#
_entry.id   AF-A0A7K0VMT2-F1
#
_cell.length_a   1.000
_cell.length_b   1.000
_cell.length_c   1.000
_cell.angle_alpha   90.00
_cell.angle_beta   90.00
_cell.angle_gamma   90.00
#
_symmetry.space_group_name_H-M   'P 1'
#
loop_
_entity.id
_entity.type
_entity.pdbx_description
1 polymer ?
#
loop_
_entity_poly.entity_id
_entity_poly.type
_entity_poly.pdbx_seq_one_letter_code
_entity_poly.pdbx_strand_id
1 'polypeptide(L)'
;MGHGLGFISGNYYDQYSGYGRIDQPTPFDAYAQLPDGRRLADMPSPSIETGKALTSPLYWSGENAIKANNGIKPPLYAPSIYEPGSSISHLDERTFSQSGANSVMTPNLDSGEVFHLPGSLLLAMIDDMRVKPPAGIAYGTPQPPQNVKALVSDKSAIVEFDPPVNFRSAQISSYEVKNVQSGDSVIVNESPAIITGLSNGSKYTFTVSATNSLGTSNTVTTNSVTPQAVWKSTVIDSAADAKYLASGTYAGKPVIAYSDSKNGDIKLATYSANKWSTKVIDGNSDALGKTNNDVSGYISMCTSTVGKKNYLHLFYGDLKDKDLRYAVYDGKSWYYEIVDGDAPSIQDYKEFPRVRGGSDVSVSSACAVTTAGVQVFYRDESQGILLGAVKDKNDWRYEIVDGDKDTEDRTTGDVAFHMKAITVGKKIHLIYDSVRGFDLDRNVTRGDIRYATRSSAFVEDWSYKTLDTPGEGVAVAGYDVSVFNAARGVNLGWFTGSGVSFPDPNQVRYQTFLSSTISNVSTTNYGVPNSPIEIDEKSILFGCNLRLCSINKADKSISLVSSGSIKDGGKSNWINVNKIRYAVAGVSGKLTLFKP
;
A
#
# COMPACT_ATOMS: atom_id res chain seq x y z
N MET A 1 -33.95 -11.71 15.99
CA MET A 1 -32.67 -11.68 16.75
C MET A 1 -31.47 -12.06 15.88
N GLY A 2 -31.57 -13.14 15.07
CA GLY A 2 -30.44 -13.67 14.29
C GLY A 2 -29.87 -12.77 13.17
N HIS A 3 -30.68 -11.94 12.50
CA HIS A 3 -30.19 -11.14 11.36
C HIS A 3 -29.05 -10.17 11.75
N GLY A 4 -29.14 -9.54 12.93
CA GLY A 4 -28.07 -8.69 13.47
C GLY A 4 -26.81 -9.46 13.89
N LEU A 5 -26.86 -10.79 13.91
CA LEU A 5 -25.76 -11.71 14.22
C LEU A 5 -25.25 -12.46 12.98
N GLY A 6 -25.65 -12.04 11.77
CA GLY A 6 -25.16 -12.61 10.52
C GLY A 6 -26.00 -13.76 9.93
N PHE A 7 -27.16 -14.07 10.52
CA PHE A 7 -28.13 -15.01 9.93
C PHE A 7 -28.92 -14.31 8.84
N ILE A 8 -28.27 -13.96 7.75
CA ILE A 8 -28.88 -13.25 6.64
C ILE A 8 -28.26 -13.76 5.36
N SER A 9 -29.08 -13.93 4.34
CA SER A 9 -28.63 -14.29 3.01
C SER A 9 -28.68 -13.07 2.08
N GLY A 10 -27.62 -12.86 1.29
CA GLY A 10 -27.51 -11.76 0.33
C GLY A 10 -28.10 -12.11 -1.04
N ASN A 11 -29.25 -12.77 -1.05
CA ASN A 11 -29.84 -13.34 -2.26
C ASN A 11 -31.11 -12.61 -2.72
N TYR A 12 -31.37 -12.74 -4.02
CA TYR A 12 -32.49 -12.09 -4.69
C TYR A 12 -33.15 -13.06 -5.65
N TYR A 13 -34.49 -13.06 -5.67
CA TYR A 13 -35.28 -13.87 -6.59
C TYR A 13 -36.25 -12.99 -7.36
N ASP A 14 -36.20 -13.06 -8.68
CA ASP A 14 -37.16 -12.41 -9.56
C ASP A 14 -38.31 -13.38 -9.87
N GLN A 15 -39.50 -13.08 -9.34
CA GLN A 15 -40.70 -13.90 -9.51
C GLN A 15 -41.20 -13.94 -10.96
N TYR A 16 -40.89 -12.95 -11.79
CA TYR A 16 -41.34 -12.91 -13.19
C TYR A 16 -40.46 -13.76 -14.11
N SER A 17 -39.14 -13.68 -13.94
CA SER A 17 -38.19 -14.40 -14.80
C SER A 17 -37.75 -15.75 -14.21
N GLY A 18 -37.98 -15.98 -12.91
CA GLY A 18 -37.48 -17.15 -12.18
C GLY A 18 -35.96 -17.14 -11.95
N TYR A 19 -35.29 -16.02 -12.20
CA TYR A 19 -33.85 -15.88 -11.96
C TYR A 19 -33.55 -15.63 -10.49
N GLY A 20 -32.56 -16.33 -9.98
CA GLY A 20 -31.95 -16.06 -8.68
C GLY A 20 -30.59 -15.37 -8.82
N ARG A 21 -30.22 -14.58 -7.82
CA ARG A 21 -28.90 -13.94 -7.68
C ARG A 21 -28.37 -14.12 -6.26
N ILE A 22 -27.06 -14.18 -6.16
CA ILE A 22 -26.26 -14.09 -4.93
C ILE A 22 -25.33 -12.89 -5.13
N ASP A 23 -25.71 -11.72 -4.63
CA ASP A 23 -25.00 -10.47 -4.90
C ASP A 23 -23.92 -10.18 -3.85
N GLN A 24 -24.18 -10.52 -2.58
CA GLN A 24 -23.25 -10.38 -1.46
C GLN A 24 -23.35 -11.62 -0.56
N PRO A 25 -22.70 -12.74 -0.93
CA PRO A 25 -22.78 -13.97 -0.16
C PRO A 25 -22.25 -13.73 1.25
N THR A 26 -23.03 -14.12 2.25
CA THR A 26 -22.66 -14.02 3.66
C THR A 26 -22.01 -15.32 4.15
N PRO A 27 -21.39 -15.34 5.33
CA PRO A 27 -20.97 -16.60 5.94
C PRO A 27 -22.10 -17.63 6.03
N PHE A 28 -23.34 -17.19 6.26
CA PHE A 28 -24.52 -18.05 6.29
C PHE A 28 -24.73 -18.79 4.96
N ASP A 29 -24.57 -18.10 3.82
CA ASP A 29 -24.72 -18.68 2.48
C ASP A 29 -23.71 -19.78 2.17
N ALA A 30 -22.55 -19.75 2.82
CA ALA A 30 -21.53 -20.77 2.68
C ALA A 30 -21.90 -22.08 3.43
N TYR A 31 -22.88 -22.05 4.33
CA TYR A 31 -23.38 -23.22 5.04
C TYR A 31 -24.76 -23.69 4.57
N ALA A 32 -25.52 -22.85 3.87
CA ALA A 32 -26.75 -23.26 3.18
C ALA A 32 -26.40 -24.19 1.99
N GLN A 33 -26.93 -25.40 1.99
CA GLN A 33 -26.67 -26.43 0.99
C GLN A 33 -27.93 -26.98 0.35
N LEU A 34 -27.84 -27.27 -0.94
CA LEU A 34 -28.80 -28.08 -1.68
C LEU A 34 -28.74 -29.55 -1.22
N PRO A 35 -29.77 -30.36 -1.52
CA PRO A 35 -29.79 -31.78 -1.18
C PRO A 35 -28.61 -32.58 -1.78
N ASP A 36 -28.08 -32.12 -2.92
CA ASP A 36 -26.93 -32.71 -3.61
C ASP A 36 -25.57 -32.30 -3.03
N GLY A 37 -25.56 -31.48 -1.97
CA GLY A 37 -24.35 -31.02 -1.26
C GLY A 37 -23.73 -29.74 -1.83
N ARG A 38 -24.24 -29.19 -2.93
CA ARG A 38 -23.77 -27.88 -3.43
C ARG A 38 -24.13 -26.78 -2.45
N ARG A 39 -23.22 -25.83 -2.24
CA ARG A 39 -23.44 -24.67 -1.38
C ARG A 39 -24.15 -23.58 -2.17
N LEU A 40 -25.04 -22.86 -1.51
CA LEU A 40 -25.78 -21.76 -2.11
C LEU A 40 -24.83 -20.63 -2.57
N ALA A 41 -23.78 -20.33 -1.78
CA ALA A 41 -22.76 -19.34 -2.11
C ALA A 41 -21.96 -19.64 -3.40
N ASP A 42 -21.93 -20.91 -3.84
CA ASP A 42 -21.20 -21.33 -5.05
C ASP A 42 -22.11 -21.41 -6.29
N MET A 43 -23.39 -21.05 -6.18
CA MET A 43 -24.30 -21.20 -7.31
C MET A 43 -24.00 -20.16 -8.41
N PRO A 44 -24.19 -20.51 -9.70
CA PRO A 44 -24.02 -19.56 -10.79
C PRO A 44 -24.98 -18.36 -10.66
N SER A 45 -24.47 -17.14 -10.62
CA SER A 45 -25.27 -15.93 -10.38
C SER A 45 -24.98 -14.86 -11.44
N PRO A 46 -25.99 -14.23 -12.07
CA PRO A 46 -27.43 -14.55 -12.00
C PRO A 46 -27.79 -15.80 -12.81
N SER A 47 -28.71 -16.65 -12.33
CA SER A 47 -29.19 -17.80 -13.13
C SER A 47 -30.58 -18.32 -12.73
N ILE A 48 -31.25 -19.01 -13.66
CA ILE A 48 -32.49 -19.77 -13.40
C ILE A 48 -32.23 -20.89 -12.38
N GLU A 49 -31.03 -21.48 -12.41
CA GLU A 49 -30.69 -22.57 -11.50
C GLU A 49 -30.54 -22.10 -10.06
N THR A 50 -29.92 -20.95 -9.84
CA THR A 50 -29.94 -20.28 -8.54
C THR A 50 -31.37 -19.99 -8.13
N GLY A 51 -32.22 -19.50 -9.05
CA GLY A 51 -33.63 -19.28 -8.77
C GLY A 51 -34.35 -20.53 -8.26
N LYS A 52 -34.14 -21.67 -8.92
CA LYS A 52 -34.67 -22.98 -8.46
C LYS A 52 -34.14 -23.38 -7.09
N ALA A 53 -32.85 -23.15 -6.82
CA ALA A 53 -32.26 -23.45 -5.51
C ALA A 53 -32.89 -22.62 -4.39
N LEU A 54 -33.21 -21.34 -4.65
CA LEU A 54 -33.83 -20.45 -3.69
C LEU A 54 -35.28 -20.85 -3.34
N THR A 55 -35.94 -21.61 -4.23
CA THR A 55 -37.33 -22.09 -4.06
C THR A 55 -37.41 -23.61 -3.89
N SER A 56 -36.32 -24.24 -3.44
CA SER A 56 -36.22 -25.68 -3.20
C SER A 56 -35.67 -25.95 -1.80
N PRO A 57 -35.86 -27.17 -1.24
CA PRO A 57 -35.34 -27.50 0.08
C PRO A 57 -33.83 -27.22 0.20
N LEU A 58 -33.47 -26.49 1.25
CA LEU A 58 -32.09 -26.18 1.62
C LEU A 58 -31.83 -26.65 3.04
N TYR A 59 -30.57 -26.93 3.34
CA TYR A 59 -30.14 -27.46 4.61
C TYR A 59 -28.90 -26.75 5.13
N TRP A 60 -28.80 -26.63 6.44
CA TRP A 60 -27.57 -26.20 7.09
C TRP A 60 -26.54 -27.33 7.12
N SER A 61 -25.30 -27.02 6.76
CA SER A 61 -24.23 -28.00 6.58
C SER A 61 -23.12 -27.97 7.63
N GLY A 62 -23.23 -27.11 8.63
CA GLY A 62 -22.23 -26.99 9.69
C GLY A 62 -22.28 -28.15 10.68
N GLU A 63 -21.10 -28.67 11.03
CA GLU A 63 -20.95 -29.89 11.83
C GLU A 63 -21.53 -29.74 13.25
N ASN A 64 -21.41 -28.57 13.85
CA ASN A 64 -21.90 -28.33 15.21
C ASN A 64 -23.43 -28.33 15.22
N ALA A 65 -24.07 -27.65 14.27
CA ALA A 65 -25.53 -27.61 14.19
C ALA A 65 -26.11 -28.97 13.75
N ILE A 66 -25.43 -29.71 12.87
CA ILE A 66 -25.79 -31.11 12.56
C ILE A 66 -25.79 -31.96 13.84
N LYS A 67 -24.73 -31.85 14.66
CA LYS A 67 -24.63 -32.58 15.94
C LYS A 67 -25.71 -32.14 16.92
N ALA A 68 -25.97 -30.84 17.04
CA ALA A 68 -27.03 -30.29 17.88
C ALA A 68 -28.44 -30.72 17.43
N ASN A 69 -28.59 -31.09 16.15
CA ASN A 69 -29.82 -31.61 15.56
C ASN A 69 -29.78 -33.15 15.38
N ASN A 70 -29.22 -33.87 16.35
CA ASN A 70 -29.18 -35.33 16.38
C ASN A 70 -28.51 -35.99 15.15
N GLY A 71 -27.50 -35.34 14.58
CA GLY A 71 -26.77 -35.83 13.41
C GLY A 71 -27.48 -35.59 12.07
N ILE A 72 -28.60 -34.87 12.06
CA ILE A 72 -29.39 -34.56 10.86
C ILE A 72 -29.15 -33.11 10.46
N LYS A 73 -28.90 -32.84 9.18
CA LYS A 73 -28.79 -31.46 8.67
C LYS A 73 -30.07 -30.67 8.97
N PRO A 74 -30.00 -29.55 9.72
CA PRO A 74 -31.17 -28.71 9.97
C PRO A 74 -31.77 -28.18 8.65
N PRO A 75 -33.06 -28.40 8.36
CA PRO A 75 -33.70 -27.79 7.20
C PRO A 75 -33.82 -26.27 7.40
N LEU A 76 -33.54 -25.53 6.32
CA LEU A 76 -33.74 -24.09 6.24
C LEU A 76 -35.11 -23.78 5.64
N TYR A 77 -35.67 -22.62 6.00
CA TYR A 77 -36.95 -22.17 5.48
C TYR A 77 -36.81 -21.74 4.01
N ALA A 78 -37.06 -22.65 3.08
CA ALA A 78 -37.01 -22.39 1.64
C ALA A 78 -38.34 -22.80 0.97
N PRO A 79 -39.41 -22.00 1.14
CA PRO A 79 -40.72 -22.28 0.56
C PRO A 79 -40.68 -22.30 -0.98
N SER A 80 -41.65 -22.97 -1.60
CA SER A 80 -41.77 -23.03 -3.07
C SER A 80 -42.10 -21.68 -3.71
N ILE A 81 -42.69 -20.77 -2.94
CA ILE A 81 -42.87 -19.36 -3.29
C ILE A 81 -41.85 -18.58 -2.48
N TYR A 82 -40.90 -17.93 -3.15
CA TYR A 82 -39.88 -17.14 -2.46
C TYR A 82 -40.51 -15.96 -1.70
N GLU A 83 -40.20 -15.86 -0.41
CA GLU A 83 -40.66 -14.82 0.51
C GLU A 83 -39.50 -13.89 0.88
N PRO A 84 -39.48 -12.64 0.36
CA PRO A 84 -38.44 -11.67 0.66
C PRO A 84 -38.29 -11.43 2.16
N GLY A 85 -37.05 -11.47 2.65
CA GLY A 85 -36.72 -11.22 4.06
C GLY A 85 -36.87 -12.44 4.98
N SER A 86 -37.57 -13.49 4.55
CA SER A 86 -37.78 -14.70 5.35
C SER A 86 -37.09 -15.93 4.76
N SER A 87 -37.18 -16.11 3.43
CA SER A 87 -36.60 -17.29 2.78
C SER A 87 -35.10 -17.41 3.06
N ILE A 88 -34.66 -18.63 3.32
CA ILE A 88 -33.29 -19.13 3.49
C ILE A 88 -32.64 -18.71 4.81
N SER A 89 -32.90 -17.50 5.28
CA SER A 89 -32.27 -16.92 6.48
C SER A 89 -32.84 -17.42 7.81
N HIS A 90 -33.72 -18.42 7.77
CA HIS A 90 -34.41 -18.99 8.93
C HIS A 90 -34.33 -20.52 8.92
N LEU A 91 -34.51 -21.13 10.09
CA LEU A 91 -34.80 -22.55 10.21
C LEU A 91 -36.21 -22.84 9.69
N ASP A 92 -36.42 -24.04 9.15
CA ASP A 92 -37.70 -24.45 8.58
C ASP A 92 -38.85 -24.37 9.61
N GLU A 93 -39.84 -23.55 9.28
CA GLU A 93 -41.04 -23.30 10.09
C GLU A 93 -41.77 -24.60 10.48
N ARG A 94 -41.94 -25.52 9.52
CA ARG A 94 -42.68 -26.77 9.74
C ARG A 94 -41.97 -27.68 10.74
N THR A 95 -40.65 -27.63 10.77
CA THR A 95 -39.82 -28.49 11.61
C THR A 95 -39.62 -27.91 13.01
N PHE A 96 -39.42 -26.59 13.12
CA PHE A 96 -38.90 -25.98 14.35
C PHE A 96 -39.86 -25.05 15.09
N SER A 97 -41.04 -24.72 14.56
CA SER A 97 -42.01 -23.81 15.24
C SER A 97 -42.44 -24.32 16.62
N GLN A 98 -42.52 -25.64 16.83
CA GLN A 98 -42.88 -26.25 18.11
C GLN A 98 -41.69 -26.80 18.91
N SER A 99 -40.46 -26.40 18.56
CA SER A 99 -39.23 -26.93 19.15
C SER A 99 -38.74 -26.21 20.41
N GLY A 100 -39.55 -25.31 20.96
CA GLY A 100 -39.18 -24.51 22.14
C GLY A 100 -38.10 -23.49 21.81
N ALA A 101 -36.94 -23.56 22.46
CA ALA A 101 -35.91 -22.53 22.31
C ALA A 101 -35.37 -22.37 20.87
N ASN A 102 -35.51 -23.37 19.99
CA ASN A 102 -35.07 -23.27 18.60
C ASN A 102 -36.13 -22.63 17.66
N SER A 103 -37.38 -22.37 18.11
CA SER A 103 -38.35 -21.60 17.32
C SER A 103 -37.96 -20.13 17.16
N VAL A 104 -37.01 -19.61 17.95
CA VAL A 104 -36.44 -18.26 17.79
C VAL A 104 -35.83 -17.99 16.40
N MET A 105 -35.51 -19.05 15.66
CA MET A 105 -34.93 -18.99 14.32
C MET A 105 -35.92 -19.31 13.20
N THR A 106 -37.20 -19.56 13.48
CA THR A 106 -38.24 -19.72 12.45
C THR A 106 -38.76 -18.36 11.98
N PRO A 107 -39.29 -18.25 10.74
CA PRO A 107 -39.69 -16.97 10.18
C PRO A 107 -40.97 -16.37 10.78
N ASN A 108 -41.88 -17.20 11.32
CA ASN A 108 -43.14 -16.71 11.89
C ASN A 108 -43.08 -16.69 13.42
N LEU A 109 -43.73 -15.67 14.01
CA LEU A 109 -43.89 -15.51 15.46
C LEU A 109 -45.38 -15.61 15.81
N ASP A 110 -45.70 -16.50 16.75
CA ASP A 110 -47.07 -16.61 17.27
C ASP A 110 -47.39 -15.49 18.28
N SER A 111 -48.68 -15.17 18.41
CA SER A 111 -49.14 -14.15 19.35
C SER A 111 -48.81 -14.55 20.80
N GLY A 112 -47.95 -13.77 21.46
CA GLY A 112 -47.53 -14.01 22.84
C GLY A 112 -46.32 -14.94 22.98
N GLU A 113 -45.67 -15.30 21.88
CA GLU A 113 -44.41 -16.04 21.90
C GLU A 113 -43.27 -15.15 22.47
N VAL A 114 -42.55 -15.68 23.47
CA VAL A 114 -41.45 -14.96 24.15
C VAL A 114 -40.22 -15.86 24.20
N PHE A 115 -39.09 -15.33 23.73
CA PHE A 115 -37.80 -16.01 23.76
C PHE A 115 -36.93 -15.47 24.89
N HIS A 116 -36.48 -16.35 25.78
CA HIS A 116 -35.56 -15.99 26.86
C HIS A 116 -34.11 -16.38 26.56
N LEU A 117 -33.88 -17.34 25.65
CA LEU A 117 -32.56 -17.84 25.28
C LEU A 117 -32.54 -18.21 23.78
N PRO A 118 -31.37 -18.13 23.12
CA PRO A 118 -31.22 -18.37 21.67
C PRO A 118 -31.44 -19.83 21.21
N GLY A 119 -31.55 -20.81 22.10
CA GLY A 119 -31.63 -22.22 21.71
C GLY A 119 -30.29 -22.83 21.29
N SER A 120 -30.22 -24.16 21.24
CA SER A 120 -28.98 -24.89 20.95
C SER A 120 -28.57 -24.81 19.47
N LEU A 121 -29.53 -24.76 18.54
CA LEU A 121 -29.23 -24.70 17.11
C LEU A 121 -28.67 -23.35 16.69
N LEU A 122 -29.24 -22.25 17.17
CA LEU A 122 -28.70 -20.91 16.90
C LEU A 122 -27.25 -20.79 17.38
N LEU A 123 -26.95 -21.24 18.61
CA LEU A 123 -25.59 -21.22 19.15
C LEU A 123 -24.63 -22.07 18.32
N ALA A 124 -25.05 -23.28 17.92
CA ALA A 124 -24.24 -24.16 17.11
C ALA A 124 -23.98 -23.61 15.69
N MET A 125 -24.99 -22.98 15.06
CA MET A 125 -24.83 -22.31 13.77
C MET A 125 -23.91 -21.08 13.88
N ILE A 126 -23.94 -20.35 14.99
CA ILE A 126 -22.96 -19.26 15.26
C ILE A 126 -21.54 -19.83 15.30
N ASP A 127 -21.33 -20.95 15.99
CA ASP A 127 -20.02 -21.59 16.08
C ASP A 127 -19.56 -22.15 14.72
N ASP A 128 -20.48 -22.69 13.93
CA ASP A 128 -20.21 -23.11 12.56
C ASP A 128 -19.75 -21.91 11.70
N MET A 129 -20.45 -20.77 11.74
CA MET A 129 -20.06 -19.58 10.95
C MET A 129 -18.71 -18.96 11.35
N ARG A 130 -18.09 -19.41 12.44
CA ARG A 130 -16.74 -19.01 12.86
C ARG A 130 -15.63 -19.90 12.32
N VAL A 131 -15.97 -21.01 11.66
CA VAL A 131 -14.99 -21.94 11.08
C VAL A 131 -15.10 -21.97 9.55
N LYS A 132 -14.23 -22.74 8.90
CA LYS A 132 -14.24 -22.88 7.45
C LYS A 132 -15.48 -23.69 7.02
N PRO A 133 -16.27 -23.23 6.04
CA PRO A 133 -17.41 -23.99 5.53
C PRO A 133 -16.95 -25.27 4.83
N PRO A 134 -17.85 -26.27 4.68
CA PRO A 134 -17.58 -27.46 3.87
C PRO A 134 -17.08 -27.08 2.48
N ALA A 135 -16.25 -27.93 1.86
CA ALA A 135 -15.77 -27.67 0.51
C ALA A 135 -16.94 -27.57 -0.48
N GLY A 136 -16.86 -26.61 -1.40
CA GLY A 136 -17.84 -26.48 -2.46
C GLY A 136 -17.68 -27.58 -3.52
N ILE A 137 -18.71 -27.76 -4.33
CA ILE A 137 -18.70 -28.69 -5.46
C ILE A 137 -18.69 -27.87 -6.74
N ALA A 138 -17.79 -28.21 -7.66
CA ALA A 138 -17.69 -27.55 -8.96
C ALA A 138 -18.99 -27.75 -9.76
N TYR A 139 -19.52 -26.66 -10.30
CA TYR A 139 -20.71 -26.68 -11.15
C TYR A 139 -20.38 -26.83 -12.64
N GLY A 140 -19.31 -26.19 -13.09
CA GLY A 140 -18.84 -26.25 -14.47
C GLY A 140 -17.34 -26.10 -14.55
N THR A 141 -16.77 -26.20 -15.75
CA THR A 141 -15.34 -25.90 -15.94
C THR A 141 -15.04 -24.44 -15.61
N PRO A 142 -13.80 -24.11 -15.20
CA PRO A 142 -13.43 -22.73 -14.98
C PRO A 142 -13.47 -21.96 -16.31
N GLN A 143 -13.80 -20.67 -16.24
CA GLN A 143 -13.53 -19.75 -17.34
C GLN A 143 -12.01 -19.43 -17.39
N PRO A 144 -11.52 -18.76 -18.44
CA PRO A 144 -10.12 -18.35 -18.50
C PRO A 144 -9.77 -17.37 -17.36
N PRO A 145 -8.55 -17.45 -16.79
CA PRO A 145 -8.04 -16.44 -15.86
C PRO A 145 -8.04 -15.04 -16.48
N GLN A 146 -8.12 -14.01 -15.63
CA GLN A 146 -8.21 -12.61 -16.06
C GLN A 146 -6.89 -11.87 -15.79
N ASN A 147 -6.71 -10.71 -16.42
CA ASN A 147 -5.58 -9.79 -16.20
C ASN A 147 -4.18 -10.46 -16.21
N VAL A 148 -4.03 -11.47 -17.06
CA VAL A 148 -2.84 -12.32 -17.13
C VAL A 148 -1.65 -11.55 -17.69
N LYS A 149 -0.60 -11.39 -16.88
CA LYS A 149 0.62 -10.66 -17.25
C LYS A 149 1.86 -11.30 -16.63
N ALA A 150 3.00 -11.06 -17.25
CA ALA A 150 4.31 -11.47 -16.76
C ALA A 150 5.16 -10.24 -16.45
N LEU A 151 5.90 -10.29 -15.35
CA LEU A 151 6.85 -9.28 -14.91
C LEU A 151 8.28 -9.79 -15.03
N VAL A 152 9.18 -8.89 -15.40
CA VAL A 152 10.63 -9.12 -15.49
C VAL A 152 11.20 -9.44 -14.10
N SER A 153 12.05 -10.47 -14.01
CA SER A 153 12.81 -10.84 -12.81
C SER A 153 14.18 -11.42 -13.21
N ASP A 154 15.04 -11.74 -12.23
CA ASP A 154 16.37 -12.33 -12.48
C ASP A 154 16.30 -13.85 -12.60
N LYS A 155 16.73 -14.36 -13.76
CA LYS A 155 16.64 -15.79 -14.15
C LYS A 155 15.24 -16.37 -13.93
N SER A 156 14.23 -15.51 -13.94
CA SER A 156 12.86 -15.83 -13.60
C SER A 156 11.88 -14.83 -14.20
N ALA A 157 10.60 -15.17 -14.16
CA ALA A 157 9.48 -14.28 -14.45
C ALA A 157 8.42 -14.46 -13.35
N ILE A 158 7.73 -13.36 -13.01
CA ILE A 158 6.60 -13.39 -12.08
C ILE A 158 5.34 -13.29 -12.92
N VAL A 159 4.49 -14.31 -12.91
CA VAL A 159 3.23 -14.33 -13.67
C VAL A 159 2.08 -14.03 -12.72
N GLU A 160 1.44 -12.90 -12.96
CA GLU A 160 0.28 -12.39 -12.21
C GLU A 160 -0.99 -12.60 -13.02
N PHE A 161 -2.06 -12.99 -12.35
CA PHE A 161 -3.39 -13.18 -12.94
C PHE A 161 -4.46 -13.08 -11.86
N ASP A 162 -5.67 -12.74 -12.28
CA ASP A 162 -6.86 -12.77 -11.44
C ASP A 162 -7.66 -14.06 -11.68
N PRO A 163 -8.41 -14.55 -10.68
CA PRO A 163 -9.31 -15.67 -10.87
C PRO A 163 -10.31 -15.41 -12.01
N PRO A 164 -10.78 -16.48 -12.70
CA PRO A 164 -11.91 -16.44 -13.61
C PRO A 164 -13.15 -15.82 -12.97
N VAL A 165 -14.02 -15.18 -13.76
CA VAL A 165 -15.27 -14.56 -13.24
C VAL A 165 -16.13 -15.57 -12.48
N ASN A 166 -16.19 -16.82 -12.94
CA ASN A 166 -16.95 -17.89 -12.31
C ASN A 166 -16.18 -18.66 -11.22
N PHE A 167 -15.08 -18.13 -10.66
CA PHE A 167 -14.22 -18.86 -9.71
C PHE A 167 -14.97 -19.49 -8.53
N ARG A 168 -16.02 -18.83 -8.01
CA ARG A 168 -16.86 -19.35 -6.93
C ARG A 168 -17.61 -20.61 -7.35
N SER A 169 -18.31 -20.60 -8.48
CA SER A 169 -19.05 -21.78 -8.93
C SER A 169 -18.18 -22.85 -9.56
N ALA A 170 -17.00 -22.47 -10.07
CA ALA A 170 -16.04 -23.40 -10.62
C ALA A 170 -15.27 -24.17 -9.53
N GLN A 171 -15.11 -23.65 -8.31
CA GLN A 171 -14.31 -24.31 -7.26
C GLN A 171 -12.91 -24.69 -7.78
N ILE A 172 -12.15 -23.67 -8.20
CA ILE A 172 -10.84 -23.87 -8.84
C ILE A 172 -9.90 -24.59 -7.87
N SER A 173 -9.27 -25.66 -8.36
CA SER A 173 -8.32 -26.45 -7.58
C SER A 173 -6.88 -25.99 -7.81
N SER A 174 -6.55 -25.53 -9.02
CA SER A 174 -5.20 -25.08 -9.37
C SER A 174 -5.18 -24.26 -10.67
N TYR A 175 -4.06 -23.60 -10.89
CA TYR A 175 -3.70 -22.92 -12.13
C TYR A 175 -2.43 -23.54 -12.70
N GLU A 176 -2.38 -23.72 -14.02
CA GLU A 176 -1.18 -24.14 -14.73
C GLU A 176 -0.60 -22.94 -15.48
N VAL A 177 0.68 -22.63 -15.22
CA VAL A 177 1.45 -21.62 -15.96
C VAL A 177 2.49 -22.32 -16.81
N LYS A 178 2.34 -22.24 -18.13
CA LYS A 178 3.19 -22.95 -19.09
C LYS A 178 4.06 -22.00 -19.89
N ASN A 179 5.35 -22.29 -19.98
CA ASN A 179 6.29 -21.62 -20.87
C ASN A 179 6.01 -22.03 -22.31
N VAL A 180 5.67 -21.06 -23.16
CA VAL A 180 5.29 -21.30 -24.56
C VAL A 180 6.44 -21.91 -25.38
N GLN A 181 7.69 -21.61 -25.02
CA GLN A 181 8.87 -21.99 -25.79
C GLN A 181 9.41 -23.36 -25.41
N SER A 182 9.57 -23.63 -24.11
CA SER A 182 10.10 -24.92 -23.65
C SER A 182 9.01 -25.98 -23.46
N GLY A 183 7.76 -25.55 -23.25
CA GLY A 183 6.65 -26.42 -22.90
C GLY A 183 6.59 -26.78 -21.41
N ASP A 184 7.54 -26.31 -20.59
CA ASP A 184 7.56 -26.55 -19.14
C ASP A 184 6.39 -25.85 -18.45
N SER A 185 5.81 -26.50 -17.44
CA SER A 185 4.69 -25.98 -16.66
C SER A 185 5.01 -25.90 -15.17
N VAL A 186 4.45 -24.90 -14.50
CA VAL A 186 4.37 -24.80 -13.04
C VAL A 186 2.90 -24.78 -12.64
N ILE A 187 2.53 -25.60 -11.66
CA ILE A 187 1.18 -25.62 -11.09
C ILE A 187 1.20 -24.85 -9.76
N VAL A 188 0.28 -23.90 -9.62
CA VAL A 188 0.09 -23.10 -8.41
C VAL A 188 -1.38 -23.10 -8.00
N ASN A 189 -1.67 -22.81 -6.73
CA ASN A 189 -3.05 -22.71 -6.25
C ASN A 189 -3.58 -21.27 -6.31
N GLU A 190 -2.69 -20.30 -6.40
CA GLU A 190 -2.99 -18.87 -6.40
C GLU A 190 -1.95 -18.08 -7.19
N SER A 191 -2.30 -16.83 -7.51
CA SER A 191 -1.39 -15.85 -8.11
C SER A 191 -0.59 -15.13 -7.01
N PRO A 192 0.67 -14.75 -7.25
CA PRO A 192 1.44 -14.93 -8.48
C PRO A 192 2.17 -16.28 -8.57
N ALA A 193 2.49 -16.71 -9.80
CA ALA A 193 3.40 -17.82 -10.05
C ALA A 193 4.81 -17.34 -10.38
N ILE A 194 5.84 -17.91 -9.73
CA ILE A 194 7.24 -17.60 -10.01
C ILE A 194 7.83 -18.69 -10.90
N ILE A 195 8.17 -18.34 -12.15
CA ILE A 195 8.81 -19.25 -13.10
C ILE A 195 10.32 -19.05 -13.02
N THR A 196 11.06 -20.06 -12.58
CA THR A 196 12.52 -20.01 -12.39
C THR A 196 13.27 -20.74 -13.51
N GLY A 197 14.61 -20.68 -13.50
CA GLY A 197 15.45 -21.41 -14.47
C GLY A 197 15.52 -20.76 -15.86
N LEU A 198 15.05 -19.51 -15.99
CA LEU A 198 15.11 -18.77 -17.25
C LEU A 198 16.50 -18.17 -17.48
N SER A 199 16.82 -17.88 -18.74
CA SER A 199 18.06 -17.19 -19.11
C SER A 199 17.83 -15.69 -19.25
N ASN A 200 18.69 -14.89 -18.63
CA ASN A 200 18.64 -13.44 -18.78
C ASN A 200 18.98 -13.03 -20.23
N GLY A 201 18.26 -12.04 -20.75
CA GLY A 201 18.39 -11.55 -22.13
C GLY A 201 17.56 -12.32 -23.17
N SER A 202 16.97 -13.47 -22.82
CA SER A 202 16.05 -14.21 -23.69
C SER A 202 14.61 -13.75 -23.49
N LYS A 203 13.86 -13.62 -24.58
CA LYS A 203 12.42 -13.30 -24.52
C LYS A 203 11.62 -14.54 -24.17
N TYR A 204 10.64 -14.43 -23.27
CA TYR A 204 9.70 -15.49 -22.91
C TYR A 204 8.26 -14.99 -22.96
N THR A 205 7.33 -15.92 -23.13
CA THR A 205 5.88 -15.76 -22.97
C THR A 205 5.33 -17.00 -22.27
N PHE A 206 4.29 -16.80 -21.48
CA PHE A 206 3.63 -17.85 -20.72
C PHE A 206 2.13 -17.88 -21.01
N THR A 207 1.53 -19.07 -20.91
CA THR A 207 0.07 -19.24 -20.89
C THR A 207 -0.41 -19.65 -19.52
N VAL A 208 -1.58 -19.17 -19.09
CA VAL A 208 -2.22 -19.55 -17.83
C VAL A 208 -3.59 -20.19 -18.11
N SER A 209 -3.89 -21.31 -17.47
CA SER A 209 -5.21 -21.95 -17.44
C SER A 209 -5.61 -22.27 -15.99
N ALA A 210 -6.91 -22.41 -15.75
CA ALA A 210 -7.47 -22.79 -14.46
C ALA A 210 -8.09 -24.19 -14.57
N THR A 211 -7.93 -25.02 -13.54
CA THR A 211 -8.42 -26.40 -13.50
C THR A 211 -9.28 -26.64 -12.25
N ASN A 212 -10.29 -27.48 -12.40
CA ASN A 212 -11.08 -28.06 -11.30
C ASN A 212 -11.36 -29.54 -11.59
N SER A 213 -12.25 -30.17 -10.80
CA SER A 213 -12.64 -31.57 -10.97
C SER A 213 -13.42 -31.87 -12.27
N LEU A 214 -13.97 -30.86 -12.94
CA LEU A 214 -14.76 -31.00 -14.17
C LEU A 214 -13.95 -30.72 -15.45
N GLY A 215 -12.77 -30.11 -15.34
CA GLY A 215 -11.87 -29.89 -16.46
C GLY A 215 -11.03 -28.61 -16.34
N THR A 216 -10.44 -28.22 -17.46
CA THR A 216 -9.51 -27.08 -17.57
C THR A 216 -10.08 -26.01 -18.51
N SER A 217 -9.82 -24.75 -18.21
CA SER A 217 -10.24 -23.61 -19.02
C SER A 217 -9.39 -23.40 -20.27
N ASN A 218 -9.85 -22.55 -21.19
CA ASN A 218 -8.99 -22.06 -22.28
C ASN A 218 -7.81 -21.26 -21.70
N THR A 219 -6.65 -21.37 -22.33
CA THR A 219 -5.43 -20.66 -21.92
C THR A 219 -5.46 -19.19 -22.30
N VAL A 220 -4.90 -18.32 -21.45
CA VAL A 220 -4.63 -16.91 -21.75
C VAL A 220 -3.12 -16.67 -21.80
N THR A 221 -2.64 -15.96 -22.82
CA THR A 221 -1.20 -15.68 -23.01
C THR A 221 -0.81 -14.34 -22.37
N THR A 222 0.29 -14.33 -21.63
CA THR A 222 0.92 -13.14 -21.04
C THR A 222 1.57 -12.24 -22.10
N ASN A 223 1.91 -11.00 -21.71
CA ASN A 223 2.89 -10.17 -22.43
C ASN A 223 4.27 -10.84 -22.49
N SER A 224 5.12 -10.41 -23.43
CA SER A 224 6.50 -10.89 -23.50
C SER A 224 7.39 -10.19 -22.48
N VAL A 225 8.18 -10.98 -21.74
CA VAL A 225 9.19 -10.51 -20.78
C VAL A 225 10.58 -10.99 -21.16
N THR A 226 11.59 -10.22 -20.77
CA THR A 226 13.01 -10.59 -20.91
C THR A 226 13.65 -10.52 -19.53
N PRO A 227 13.94 -11.66 -18.88
CA PRO A 227 14.62 -11.69 -17.58
C PRO A 227 15.94 -10.91 -17.60
N GLN A 228 16.28 -10.30 -16.47
CA GLN A 228 17.43 -9.41 -16.34
C GLN A 228 18.21 -9.71 -15.06
N ALA A 229 19.55 -9.66 -15.15
CA ALA A 229 20.38 -9.76 -13.96
C ALA A 229 20.16 -8.56 -13.03
N VAL A 230 20.13 -8.81 -11.72
CA VAL A 230 20.15 -7.74 -10.72
C VAL A 230 21.53 -7.11 -10.60
N TRP A 231 21.58 -5.94 -9.98
CA TRP A 231 22.83 -5.26 -9.65
C TRP A 231 23.61 -5.99 -8.56
N LYS A 232 24.93 -5.78 -8.53
CA LYS A 232 25.77 -6.37 -7.49
C LYS A 232 25.45 -5.72 -6.15
N SER A 233 25.11 -6.52 -5.14
CA SER A 233 24.75 -6.03 -3.82
C SER A 233 25.85 -6.17 -2.77
N THR A 234 25.81 -5.35 -1.73
CA THR A 234 26.68 -5.45 -0.53
C THR A 234 25.91 -4.97 0.68
N VAL A 235 25.73 -5.83 1.68
CA VAL A 235 25.01 -5.50 2.93
C VAL A 235 25.88 -4.59 3.79
N ILE A 236 25.31 -3.47 4.24
CA ILE A 236 25.92 -2.57 5.25
C ILE A 236 25.53 -3.03 6.65
N ASP A 237 24.23 -3.29 6.86
CA ASP A 237 23.68 -3.69 8.15
C ASP A 237 22.65 -4.79 7.95
N SER A 238 22.92 -5.98 8.52
CA SER A 238 22.02 -7.12 8.43
C SER A 238 20.97 -7.18 9.55
N ALA A 239 21.08 -6.30 10.55
CA ALA A 239 20.24 -6.31 11.73
C ALA A 239 19.06 -5.32 11.64
N ALA A 240 19.07 -4.42 10.66
CA ALA A 240 18.08 -3.36 10.50
C ALA A 240 17.45 -3.40 9.10
N ASP A 241 16.14 -3.18 9.07
CA ASP A 241 15.35 -3.23 7.85
C ASP A 241 15.52 -2.01 6.94
N ALA A 242 15.88 -0.85 7.52
CA ALA A 242 16.09 0.41 6.81
C ALA A 242 14.89 0.78 5.92
N LYS A 243 13.66 0.59 6.43
CA LYS A 243 12.43 1.00 5.74
C LYS A 243 12.51 2.47 5.38
N TYR A 244 12.79 3.34 6.34
CA TYR A 244 13.05 4.76 6.08
C TYR A 244 14.55 5.01 6.13
N LEU A 245 15.05 5.81 5.19
CA LEU A 245 16.45 6.22 5.17
C LEU A 245 16.62 7.57 4.49
N ALA A 246 17.70 8.25 4.86
CA ALA A 246 18.19 9.45 4.20
C ALA A 246 19.71 9.37 4.07
N SER A 247 20.26 9.91 2.98
CA SER A 247 21.71 9.91 2.72
C SER A 247 22.26 11.32 2.48
N GLY A 248 23.56 11.49 2.66
CA GLY A 248 24.23 12.78 2.53
C GLY A 248 25.74 12.67 2.71
N THR A 249 26.40 13.83 2.63
CA THR A 249 27.85 13.93 2.83
C THR A 249 28.15 14.78 4.05
N TYR A 250 28.66 14.17 5.11
CA TYR A 250 29.06 14.84 6.33
C TYR A 250 30.59 14.92 6.43
N ALA A 251 31.14 16.14 6.50
CA ALA A 251 32.58 16.38 6.56
C ALA A 251 33.37 15.61 5.47
N GLY A 252 32.83 15.58 4.25
CA GLY A 252 33.41 14.89 3.09
C GLY A 252 33.21 13.36 3.08
N LYS A 253 32.47 12.79 4.04
CA LYS A 253 32.22 11.35 4.15
C LYS A 253 30.75 11.01 3.87
N PRO A 254 30.47 9.92 3.14
CA PRO A 254 29.10 9.42 2.98
C PRO A 254 28.52 8.97 4.33
N VAL A 255 27.29 9.40 4.60
CA VAL A 255 26.49 8.97 5.75
C VAL A 255 25.09 8.57 5.32
N ILE A 256 24.52 7.58 6.02
CA ILE A 256 23.15 7.10 5.82
C ILE A 256 22.49 7.00 7.19
N ALA A 257 21.45 7.79 7.43
CA ALA A 257 20.55 7.60 8.57
C ALA A 257 19.41 6.66 8.13
N TYR A 258 19.05 5.69 8.97
CA TYR A 258 18.07 4.66 8.62
C TYR A 258 17.33 4.12 9.84
N SER A 259 16.10 3.66 9.63
CA SER A 259 15.25 3.06 10.65
C SER A 259 15.64 1.61 10.93
N ASP A 260 15.46 1.18 12.18
CA ASP A 260 15.49 -0.21 12.61
C ASP A 260 14.18 -0.52 13.33
N SER A 261 13.17 -0.93 12.55
CA SER A 261 11.82 -1.15 13.06
C SER A 261 11.71 -2.33 14.01
N LYS A 262 12.75 -3.17 14.12
CA LYS A 262 12.75 -4.31 15.04
C LYS A 262 13.03 -3.85 16.48
N ASN A 263 13.87 -2.84 16.62
CA ASN A 263 14.29 -2.31 17.91
C ASN A 263 13.63 -0.97 18.25
N GLY A 264 12.96 -0.32 17.29
CA GLY A 264 12.37 1.00 17.45
C GLY A 264 13.39 2.14 17.36
N ASP A 265 14.53 1.87 16.72
CA ASP A 265 15.69 2.76 16.71
C ASP A 265 15.84 3.53 15.39
N ILE A 266 16.52 4.67 15.46
CA ILE A 266 17.23 5.25 14.31
C ILE A 266 18.73 5.01 14.41
N LYS A 267 19.36 4.65 13.29
CA LYS A 267 20.78 4.32 13.20
C LYS A 267 21.46 5.20 12.16
N LEU A 268 22.78 5.37 12.31
CA LEU A 268 23.63 6.08 11.36
C LEU A 268 24.77 5.17 10.91
N ALA A 269 24.86 4.95 9.61
CA ALA A 269 26.00 4.32 8.95
C ALA A 269 26.94 5.41 8.42
N THR A 270 28.21 5.35 8.79
CA THR A 270 29.26 6.28 8.31
C THR A 270 30.32 5.52 7.56
N TYR A 271 30.72 6.01 6.39
CA TYR A 271 31.81 5.43 5.62
C TYR A 271 33.14 6.15 5.91
N SER A 272 34.11 5.42 6.44
CA SER A 272 35.45 5.95 6.73
C SER A 272 36.49 4.84 6.63
N ALA A 273 37.70 5.17 6.18
CA ALA A 273 38.80 4.20 6.02
C ALA A 273 38.39 2.92 5.27
N ASN A 274 37.64 3.10 4.18
CA ASN A 274 37.09 2.04 3.33
C ASN A 274 36.12 1.05 4.01
N LYS A 275 35.54 1.42 5.15
CA LYS A 275 34.60 0.56 5.89
C LYS A 275 33.37 1.35 6.35
N TRP A 276 32.26 0.65 6.46
CA TRP A 276 31.05 1.15 7.10
C TRP A 276 31.08 0.84 8.60
N SER A 277 30.65 1.80 9.41
CA SER A 277 30.38 1.61 10.83
C SER A 277 28.99 2.14 11.15
N THR A 278 28.22 1.38 11.93
CA THR A 278 26.83 1.70 12.29
C THR A 278 26.71 2.05 13.78
N LYS A 279 25.87 3.03 14.12
CA LYS A 279 25.61 3.43 15.52
C LYS A 279 24.14 3.79 15.71
N VAL A 280 23.55 3.42 16.85
CA VAL A 280 22.22 3.87 17.27
C VAL A 280 22.27 5.35 17.69
N ILE A 281 21.39 6.16 17.12
CA ILE A 281 21.32 7.61 17.35
C ILE A 281 20.27 7.94 18.39
N ASP A 282 19.07 7.38 18.31
CA ASP A 282 17.94 7.62 19.23
C ASP A 282 17.00 6.39 19.23
N GLY A 283 16.08 6.31 20.20
CA GLY A 283 15.13 5.20 20.40
C GLY A 283 15.51 4.24 21.54
N ASN A 284 16.74 4.37 22.04
CA ASN A 284 17.35 3.37 22.91
C ASN A 284 17.72 3.87 24.33
N SER A 285 17.37 5.11 24.67
CA SER A 285 17.69 5.72 25.97
C SER A 285 16.85 6.98 26.20
N ASP A 286 16.60 7.36 27.45
CA ASP A 286 16.01 8.65 27.86
C ASP A 286 17.07 9.68 28.32
N ALA A 287 18.35 9.34 28.23
CA ALA A 287 19.44 10.23 28.66
C ALA A 287 19.76 11.29 27.59
N LEU A 288 20.12 12.50 28.06
CA LEU A 288 20.63 13.58 27.21
C LEU A 288 19.67 14.01 26.08
N GLY A 289 18.35 13.95 26.32
CA GLY A 289 17.31 14.37 25.38
C GLY A 289 16.87 13.30 24.37
N LYS A 290 17.45 12.10 24.45
CA LYS A 290 16.98 10.93 23.70
C LYS A 290 15.60 10.44 24.19
N THR A 291 15.01 9.50 23.46
CA THR A 291 13.78 8.81 23.87
C THR A 291 13.94 7.29 23.83
N ASN A 292 13.13 6.59 24.63
CA ASN A 292 12.91 5.14 24.58
C ASN A 292 11.68 4.77 23.72
N ASN A 293 11.03 5.75 23.09
CA ASN A 293 9.92 5.51 22.18
C ASN A 293 10.43 4.91 20.86
N ASP A 294 9.53 4.25 20.13
CA ASP A 294 9.79 3.80 18.78
C ASP A 294 9.92 5.02 17.85
N VAL A 295 11.15 5.30 17.42
CA VAL A 295 11.49 6.40 16.50
C VAL A 295 11.84 5.90 15.10
N SER A 296 11.48 4.66 14.76
CA SER A 296 11.76 4.04 13.46
C SER A 296 10.87 4.58 12.32
N GLY A 297 10.37 5.81 12.45
CA GLY A 297 9.52 6.53 11.49
C GLY A 297 10.27 7.16 10.31
N TYR A 298 9.58 8.04 9.57
CA TYR A 298 10.13 8.72 8.39
C TYR A 298 11.38 9.52 8.74
N ILE A 299 12.41 9.54 7.88
CA ILE A 299 13.68 10.23 8.14
C ILE A 299 13.98 11.22 7.03
N SER A 300 14.34 12.45 7.39
CA SER A 300 14.97 13.42 6.47
C SER A 300 16.29 13.94 7.04
N MET A 301 17.23 14.28 6.15
CA MET A 301 18.60 14.64 6.55
C MET A 301 19.19 15.75 5.71
N CYS A 302 19.85 16.68 6.39
CA CYS A 302 20.54 17.82 5.79
C CYS A 302 21.90 18.00 6.44
N THR A 303 22.79 18.71 5.76
CA THR A 303 24.10 19.08 6.29
C THR A 303 24.32 20.57 6.14
N SER A 304 25.09 21.15 7.06
CA SER A 304 25.46 22.56 7.00
C SER A 304 26.88 22.78 7.51
N THR A 305 27.45 23.93 7.17
CA THR A 305 28.77 24.33 7.63
C THR A 305 28.70 25.76 8.15
N VAL A 306 29.10 25.96 9.41
CA VAL A 306 29.23 27.29 10.02
C VAL A 306 30.67 27.47 10.47
N GLY A 307 31.38 28.40 9.82
CA GLY A 307 32.82 28.54 9.99
C GLY A 307 33.55 27.24 9.62
N LYS A 308 34.21 26.62 10.60
CA LYS A 308 34.93 25.34 10.42
C LYS A 308 34.16 24.10 10.92
N LYS A 309 32.97 24.29 11.49
CA LYS A 309 32.15 23.20 12.04
C LYS A 309 31.16 22.71 10.99
N ASN A 310 31.07 21.39 10.86
CA ASN A 310 30.06 20.74 10.03
C ASN A 310 28.98 20.17 10.93
N TYR A 311 27.73 20.37 10.52
CA TYR A 311 26.56 19.89 11.24
C TYR A 311 25.83 18.84 10.40
N LEU A 312 25.37 17.79 11.08
CA LEU A 312 24.45 16.79 10.54
C LEU A 312 23.10 16.99 11.20
N HIS A 313 22.08 17.27 10.41
CA HIS A 313 20.71 17.52 10.85
C HIS A 313 19.85 16.32 10.47
N LEU A 314 19.24 15.68 11.46
CA LEU A 314 18.30 14.56 11.27
C LEU A 314 16.93 14.94 11.81
N PHE A 315 15.90 14.77 11.01
CA PHE A 315 14.51 14.87 11.43
C PHE A 315 13.85 13.51 11.28
N TYR A 316 13.10 13.09 12.29
CA TYR A 316 12.49 11.76 12.32
C TYR A 316 11.22 11.71 13.16
N GLY A 317 10.30 10.83 12.78
CA GLY A 317 9.03 10.65 13.47
C GLY A 317 9.16 9.77 14.72
N ASP A 318 8.58 10.21 15.83
CA ASP A 318 8.25 9.38 16.99
C ASP A 318 6.90 8.69 16.72
N LEU A 319 6.90 7.36 16.61
CA LEU A 319 5.71 6.61 16.21
C LEU A 319 4.74 6.36 17.35
N LYS A 320 5.17 6.57 18.60
CA LYS A 320 4.33 6.38 19.78
C LYS A 320 3.60 7.67 20.12
N ASP A 321 4.34 8.76 20.27
CA ASP A 321 3.78 10.05 20.68
C ASP A 321 3.36 10.91 19.47
N LYS A 322 3.70 10.49 18.25
CA LYS A 322 3.34 11.13 16.97
C LYS A 322 4.04 12.45 16.68
N ASP A 323 5.18 12.65 17.34
CA ASP A 323 6.00 13.86 17.24
C ASP A 323 6.97 13.86 16.06
N LEU A 324 7.36 15.06 15.64
CA LEU A 324 8.52 15.28 14.79
C LEU A 324 9.72 15.62 15.67
N ARG A 325 10.72 14.73 15.71
CA ARG A 325 11.96 14.93 16.48
C ARG A 325 13.09 15.46 15.59
N TYR A 326 14.02 16.17 16.20
CA TYR A 326 15.22 16.70 15.57
C TYR A 326 16.47 16.34 16.38
N ALA A 327 17.44 15.70 15.72
CA ALA A 327 18.77 15.45 16.27
C ALA A 327 19.84 16.16 15.43
N VAL A 328 20.76 16.84 16.10
CA VAL A 328 21.88 17.52 15.46
C VAL A 328 23.22 17.08 16.01
N TYR A 329 24.15 16.75 15.13
CA TYR A 329 25.54 16.45 15.46
C TYR A 329 26.45 17.58 15.03
N ASP A 330 27.21 18.15 15.97
CA ASP A 330 28.11 19.29 15.73
C ASP A 330 29.57 18.90 15.41
N GLY A 331 29.84 17.59 15.26
CA GLY A 331 31.17 17.03 15.13
C GLY A 331 31.78 16.53 16.44
N LYS A 332 31.11 16.76 17.57
CA LYS A 332 31.52 16.27 18.89
C LYS A 332 30.38 15.56 19.60
N SER A 333 29.23 16.20 19.72
CA SER A 333 28.08 15.74 20.50
C SER A 333 26.79 15.76 19.69
N TRP A 334 25.86 14.91 20.11
CA TRP A 334 24.48 14.93 19.63
C TRP A 334 23.61 15.75 20.57
N TYR A 335 22.67 16.49 20.00
CA TYR A 335 21.64 17.25 20.71
C TYR A 335 20.28 16.90 20.13
N TYR A 336 19.26 16.84 20.97
CA TYR A 336 17.94 16.33 20.63
C TYR A 336 16.87 17.31 21.12
N GLU A 337 15.83 17.52 20.32
CA GLU A 337 14.64 18.26 20.69
C GLU A 337 13.43 17.76 19.89
N ILE A 338 12.23 17.98 20.42
CA ILE A 338 10.99 17.82 19.67
C ILE A 338 10.75 19.12 18.89
N VAL A 339 10.39 19.03 17.61
CA VAL A 339 10.05 20.18 16.75
C VAL A 339 8.58 20.52 16.91
N ASP A 340 7.67 19.54 16.74
CA ASP A 340 6.21 19.72 16.79
C ASP A 340 5.50 18.40 17.19
N GLY A 341 4.20 18.44 17.54
CA GLY A 341 3.36 17.29 17.93
C GLY A 341 3.05 17.18 19.44
N ASP A 342 4.03 17.51 20.28
CA ASP A 342 3.99 17.34 21.75
C ASP A 342 3.23 18.48 22.47
N ALA A 343 2.04 18.84 22.00
CA ALA A 343 1.16 19.81 22.68
C ALA A 343 -0.15 19.15 23.13
N PRO A 344 -0.82 19.67 24.18
CA PRO A 344 -2.05 19.08 24.71
C PRO A 344 -3.24 19.06 23.73
N SER A 345 -3.21 19.90 22.70
CA SER A 345 -4.30 20.06 21.74
C SER A 345 -3.78 20.40 20.35
N ILE A 346 -4.49 19.92 19.33
CA ILE A 346 -4.31 20.34 17.94
C ILE A 346 -4.66 21.83 17.83
N GLN A 347 -3.76 22.61 17.22
CA GLN A 347 -4.06 23.99 16.84
C GLN A 347 -4.81 23.99 15.50
N ASP A 348 -6.01 24.57 15.46
CA ASP A 348 -6.76 24.71 14.21
C ASP A 348 -5.94 25.51 13.20
N TYR A 349 -5.93 25.04 11.96
CA TYR A 349 -5.04 25.60 10.96
C TYR A 349 -5.29 27.08 10.65
N LYS A 350 -6.46 27.63 10.98
CA LYS A 350 -6.85 29.03 10.76
C LYS A 350 -6.37 29.97 11.87
N GLU A 351 -5.88 29.44 12.98
CA GLU A 351 -5.40 30.24 14.10
C GLU A 351 -4.00 30.81 13.86
N PHE A 352 -3.80 32.08 14.23
CA PHE A 352 -2.53 32.79 14.11
C PHE A 352 -2.20 33.55 15.40
N PRO A 353 -0.93 33.59 15.86
CA PRO A 353 0.26 32.96 15.26
C PRO A 353 0.29 31.44 15.47
N ARG A 354 0.96 30.74 14.54
CA ARG A 354 1.21 29.30 14.69
C ARG A 354 2.20 29.03 15.82
N VAL A 355 1.88 28.03 16.63
CA VAL A 355 2.70 27.51 17.72
C VAL A 355 2.81 26.00 17.56
N ARG A 356 3.60 25.37 18.45
CA ARG A 356 3.63 23.92 18.57
C ARG A 356 2.22 23.37 18.85
N GLY A 357 1.79 22.40 18.06
CA GLY A 357 0.46 21.79 18.14
C GLY A 357 0.50 20.31 18.56
N GLY A 358 -0.67 19.77 18.88
CA GLY A 358 -0.90 18.37 19.28
C GLY A 358 -1.18 17.41 18.12
N SER A 359 -0.77 17.74 16.90
CA SER A 359 -1.08 16.97 15.69
C SER A 359 -0.13 15.79 15.48
N ASP A 360 -0.58 14.73 14.80
CA ASP A 360 0.34 13.73 14.27
C ASP A 360 1.16 14.32 13.11
N VAL A 361 2.46 14.49 13.36
CA VAL A 361 3.44 15.08 12.44
C VAL A 361 4.59 14.12 12.15
N SER A 362 4.39 12.83 12.45
CA SER A 362 5.42 11.78 12.39
C SER A 362 5.58 11.13 10.99
N VAL A 363 4.71 11.49 10.04
CA VAL A 363 4.47 10.70 8.81
C VAL A 363 5.37 11.02 7.62
N SER A 364 5.73 12.29 7.41
CA SER A 364 6.48 12.74 6.24
C SER A 364 7.17 14.08 6.53
N SER A 365 8.46 14.20 6.17
CA SER A 365 9.20 15.46 6.32
C SER A 365 10.31 15.63 5.28
N ALA A 366 10.69 16.88 5.04
CA ALA A 366 11.85 17.25 4.25
C ALA A 366 12.57 18.44 4.87
N CYS A 367 13.88 18.31 5.05
CA CYS A 367 14.70 19.39 5.59
C CYS A 367 15.33 20.25 4.50
N ALA A 368 15.68 21.47 4.87
CA ALA A 368 16.49 22.38 4.07
C ALA A 368 17.37 23.25 4.97
N VAL A 369 18.52 23.70 4.48
CA VAL A 369 19.37 24.64 5.21
C VAL A 369 19.77 25.77 4.26
N THR A 370 19.46 27.00 4.66
CA THR A 370 19.88 28.22 3.95
C THR A 370 20.67 29.12 4.89
N THR A 371 21.07 30.30 4.42
CA THR A 371 21.66 31.34 5.28
C THR A 371 20.71 31.84 6.35
N ALA A 372 19.40 31.61 6.21
CA ALA A 372 18.39 31.96 7.22
C ALA A 372 18.30 30.95 8.37
N GLY A 373 18.98 29.79 8.25
CA GLY A 373 18.99 28.74 9.27
C GLY A 373 18.47 27.40 8.76
N VAL A 374 18.32 26.48 9.71
CA VAL A 374 17.77 25.14 9.49
C VAL A 374 16.25 25.23 9.37
N GLN A 375 15.68 24.52 8.42
CA GLN A 375 14.26 24.50 8.15
C GLN A 375 13.80 23.05 7.94
N VAL A 376 12.58 22.76 8.35
CA VAL A 376 11.92 21.47 8.07
C VAL A 376 10.50 21.73 7.63
N PHE A 377 10.08 21.00 6.61
CA PHE A 377 8.72 20.96 6.11
C PHE A 377 8.15 19.58 6.45
N TYR A 378 6.90 19.53 6.90
CA TYR A 378 6.32 18.30 7.40
C TYR A 378 4.81 18.33 7.26
N ARG A 379 4.23 17.15 7.11
CA ARG A 379 2.79 16.97 7.00
C ARG A 379 2.16 16.91 8.39
N ASP A 380 1.08 17.65 8.57
CA ASP A 380 0.14 17.43 9.66
C ASP A 380 -0.91 16.42 9.17
N GLU A 381 -0.79 15.17 9.65
CA GLU A 381 -1.71 14.08 9.29
C GLU A 381 -3.10 14.29 9.89
N SER A 382 -3.21 15.04 10.98
CA SER A 382 -4.49 15.29 11.66
C SER A 382 -5.38 16.27 10.89
N GLN A 383 -4.76 17.19 10.14
CA GLN A 383 -5.46 18.26 9.41
C GLN A 383 -5.29 18.17 7.88
N GLY A 384 -4.37 17.36 7.38
CA GLY A 384 -4.13 17.17 5.96
C GLY A 384 -3.38 18.32 5.28
N ILE A 385 -2.55 19.05 6.03
CA ILE A 385 -1.87 20.26 5.57
C ILE A 385 -0.35 20.14 5.64
N LEU A 386 0.34 20.97 4.87
CA LEU A 386 1.80 21.04 4.83
C LEU A 386 2.28 22.21 5.68
N LEU A 387 3.04 21.89 6.71
CA LEU A 387 3.61 22.84 7.65
C LEU A 387 5.09 23.08 7.39
N GLY A 388 5.59 24.19 7.93
CA GLY A 388 7.01 24.51 7.97
C GLY A 388 7.42 24.98 9.35
N ALA A 389 8.66 24.68 9.72
CA ALA A 389 9.31 25.24 10.89
C ALA A 389 10.71 25.75 10.53
N VAL A 390 11.00 26.99 10.91
CA VAL A 390 12.31 27.64 10.72
C VAL A 390 12.98 27.80 12.08
N LYS A 391 14.21 27.31 12.22
CA LYS A 391 15.01 27.50 13.43
C LYS A 391 15.60 28.92 13.41
N ASP A 392 15.08 29.78 14.28
CA ASP A 392 15.58 31.13 14.52
C ASP A 392 16.28 31.16 15.89
N LYS A 393 17.61 31.17 15.87
CA LYS A 393 18.46 30.99 17.07
C LYS A 393 18.11 29.68 17.81
N ASN A 394 17.43 29.78 18.94
CA ASN A 394 17.08 28.64 19.79
C ASN A 394 15.62 28.21 19.62
N ASP A 395 14.79 29.00 18.95
CA ASP A 395 13.35 28.79 18.87
C ASP A 395 12.93 28.36 17.46
N TRP A 396 11.82 27.63 17.39
CA TRP A 396 11.17 27.27 16.12
C TRP A 396 10.05 28.26 15.83
N ARG A 397 10.07 28.86 14.64
CA ARG A 397 8.95 29.63 14.09
C ARG A 397 8.17 28.76 13.11
N TYR A 398 6.88 28.60 13.37
CA TYR A 398 5.98 27.73 12.61
C TYR A 398 5.21 28.51 11.55
N GLU A 399 4.89 27.85 10.44
CA GLU A 399 4.14 28.40 9.32
C GLU A 399 3.27 27.34 8.64
N ILE A 400 2.28 27.79 7.87
CA ILE A 400 1.59 26.95 6.88
C ILE A 400 2.27 27.18 5.54
N VAL A 401 2.59 26.09 4.86
CA VAL A 401 3.12 26.14 3.50
C VAL A 401 1.97 25.96 2.51
N ASP A 402 1.22 24.86 2.55
CA ASP A 402 0.11 24.63 1.62
C ASP A 402 -1.00 23.76 2.26
N GLY A 403 -2.15 23.63 1.59
CA GLY A 403 -3.27 22.76 2.02
C GLY A 403 -4.45 23.46 2.72
N ASP A 404 -4.43 24.79 2.88
CA ASP A 404 -5.40 25.53 3.70
C ASP A 404 -6.41 26.39 2.90
N LYS A 405 -6.06 26.88 1.70
CA LYS A 405 -6.90 27.79 0.89
C LYS A 405 -6.57 27.69 -0.60
N ASP A 406 -7.55 28.00 -1.46
CA ASP A 406 -7.43 28.00 -2.94
C ASP A 406 -7.10 29.40 -3.49
N THR A 407 -6.40 30.23 -2.71
CA THR A 407 -5.96 31.58 -3.11
C THR A 407 -4.44 31.66 -3.09
N GLU A 408 -3.88 32.63 -3.81
CA GLU A 408 -2.41 32.80 -3.91
C GLU A 408 -1.70 31.55 -4.48
N ASP A 409 -2.37 30.85 -5.41
CA ASP A 409 -1.92 29.62 -6.05
C ASP A 409 -1.69 28.43 -5.11
N ARG A 410 -2.24 28.47 -3.89
CA ARG A 410 -2.26 27.38 -2.91
C ARG A 410 -3.39 26.38 -3.20
N THR A 411 -3.36 25.22 -2.56
CA THR A 411 -4.37 24.16 -2.72
C THR A 411 -5.15 23.93 -1.44
N THR A 412 -6.40 23.50 -1.56
CA THR A 412 -7.21 22.96 -0.46
C THR A 412 -7.22 21.42 -0.42
N GLY A 413 -6.34 20.79 -1.20
CA GLY A 413 -6.17 19.34 -1.18
C GLY A 413 -5.44 18.88 0.07
N ASP A 414 -5.55 17.59 0.35
CA ASP A 414 -4.79 16.92 1.38
C ASP A 414 -3.34 16.73 0.88
N VAL A 415 -2.37 17.39 1.50
CA VAL A 415 -1.05 17.62 0.89
C VAL A 415 0.11 16.89 1.56
N ALA A 416 1.10 16.52 0.75
CA ALA A 416 2.42 16.13 1.19
C ALA A 416 2.49 14.80 1.96
N PHE A 417 1.65 13.84 1.56
CA PHE A 417 1.87 12.42 1.88
C PHE A 417 3.29 12.01 1.49
N HIS A 418 3.77 12.55 0.37
CA HIS A 418 5.14 12.45 -0.08
C HIS A 418 5.70 13.84 -0.34
N MET A 419 6.86 14.15 0.23
CA MET A 419 7.55 15.41 -0.03
C MET A 419 9.06 15.25 -0.06
N LYS A 420 9.71 16.15 -0.80
CA LYS A 420 11.18 16.26 -0.85
C LYS A 420 11.58 17.72 -1.04
N ALA A 421 12.67 18.11 -0.39
CA ALA A 421 13.23 19.44 -0.47
C ALA A 421 14.71 19.41 -0.85
N ILE A 422 15.15 20.41 -1.61
CA ILE A 422 16.57 20.70 -1.84
C ILE A 422 16.82 22.20 -1.70
N THR A 423 18.06 22.56 -1.38
CA THR A 423 18.52 23.95 -1.41
C THR A 423 19.49 24.16 -2.57
N VAL A 424 19.24 25.19 -3.37
CA VAL A 424 20.11 25.63 -4.48
C VAL A 424 20.45 27.10 -4.28
N GLY A 425 21.69 27.38 -3.90
CA GLY A 425 22.08 28.72 -3.46
C GLY A 425 21.28 29.15 -2.23
N LYS A 426 20.54 30.26 -2.33
CA LYS A 426 19.63 30.74 -1.27
C LYS A 426 18.20 30.20 -1.37
N LYS A 427 17.88 29.47 -2.45
CA LYS A 427 16.51 29.09 -2.80
C LYS A 427 16.21 27.67 -2.36
N ILE A 428 15.08 27.49 -1.71
CA ILE A 428 14.52 26.18 -1.38
C ILE A 428 13.56 25.78 -2.50
N HIS A 429 13.65 24.52 -2.90
CA HIS A 429 12.75 23.88 -3.86
C HIS A 429 12.07 22.73 -3.13
N LEU A 430 10.75 22.79 -3.00
CA LEU A 430 9.92 21.80 -2.33
C LEU A 430 8.95 21.20 -3.35
N ILE A 431 8.94 19.87 -3.46
CA ILE A 431 7.98 19.11 -4.27
C ILE A 431 7.16 18.22 -3.35
N TYR A 432 5.86 18.13 -3.60
CA TYR A 432 4.92 17.33 -2.81
C TYR A 432 3.70 16.92 -3.65
N ASP A 433 3.00 15.89 -3.22
CA ASP A 433 1.70 15.51 -3.77
C ASP A 433 0.54 16.27 -3.09
N SER A 434 -0.60 16.34 -3.77
CA SER A 434 -1.86 16.87 -3.23
C SER A 434 -3.01 15.99 -3.69
N VAL A 435 -3.77 15.45 -2.75
CA VAL A 435 -4.95 14.63 -3.02
C VAL A 435 -6.21 15.47 -2.90
N ARG A 436 -7.05 15.44 -3.92
CA ARG A 436 -8.28 16.25 -4.03
C ARG A 436 -9.56 15.43 -4.08
N GLY A 437 -9.45 14.11 -4.08
CA GLY A 437 -10.62 13.22 -4.13
C GLY A 437 -10.27 11.77 -3.85
N PHE A 438 -11.24 11.09 -3.24
CA PHE A 438 -11.20 9.66 -2.94
C PHE A 438 -12.47 8.98 -3.47
N ASP A 439 -12.39 7.70 -3.79
CA ASP A 439 -13.59 6.86 -3.95
C ASP A 439 -14.07 6.32 -2.60
N LEU A 440 -15.11 5.46 -2.62
CA LEU A 440 -15.67 4.85 -1.40
C LEU A 440 -14.67 3.94 -0.66
N ASP A 441 -13.69 3.39 -1.40
CA ASP A 441 -12.64 2.52 -0.87
C ASP A 441 -11.39 3.30 -0.44
N ARG A 442 -11.47 4.64 -0.46
CA ARG A 442 -10.37 5.58 -0.15
C ARG A 442 -9.20 5.50 -1.12
N ASN A 443 -9.40 5.01 -2.34
CA ASN A 443 -8.40 5.16 -3.39
C ASN A 443 -8.38 6.61 -3.86
N VAL A 444 -7.17 7.14 -4.07
CA VAL A 444 -6.98 8.48 -4.62
C VAL A 444 -7.58 8.52 -6.04
N THR A 445 -8.64 9.31 -6.24
CA THR A 445 -9.29 9.48 -7.56
C THR A 445 -8.84 10.73 -8.29
N ARG A 446 -8.30 11.71 -7.56
CA ARG A 446 -7.73 12.95 -8.10
C ARG A 446 -6.55 13.36 -7.26
N GLY A 447 -5.39 13.50 -7.88
CA GLY A 447 -4.19 14.00 -7.25
C GLY A 447 -3.38 14.89 -8.21
N ASP A 448 -2.70 15.87 -7.64
CA ASP A 448 -1.86 16.84 -8.31
C ASP A 448 -0.42 16.74 -7.78
N ILE A 449 0.56 17.06 -8.62
CA ILE A 449 1.94 17.29 -8.18
C ILE A 449 2.16 18.78 -8.00
N ARG A 450 2.59 19.16 -6.81
CA ARG A 450 2.75 20.54 -6.38
C ARG A 450 4.22 20.85 -6.17
N TYR A 451 4.56 22.11 -6.41
CA TYR A 451 5.89 22.63 -6.25
C TYR A 451 5.82 24.00 -5.59
N ALA A 452 6.63 24.19 -4.56
CA ALA A 452 6.76 25.46 -3.84
C ALA A 452 8.23 25.87 -3.77
N THR A 453 8.48 27.18 -3.82
CA THR A 453 9.84 27.73 -3.69
C THR A 453 9.85 29.03 -2.93
N ARG A 454 10.94 29.28 -2.19
CA ARG A 454 11.22 30.55 -1.51
C ARG A 454 12.71 30.82 -1.46
N SER A 455 13.10 32.09 -1.31
CA SER A 455 14.50 32.55 -1.25
C SER A 455 14.91 33.11 0.13
N SER A 456 13.95 33.23 1.06
CA SER A 456 14.08 33.71 2.43
C SER A 456 13.31 32.80 3.39
N ALA A 457 13.29 33.15 4.67
CA ALA A 457 12.49 32.44 5.69
C ALA A 457 11.16 33.12 6.01
N PHE A 458 10.76 34.11 5.20
CA PHE A 458 9.48 34.80 5.35
C PHE A 458 8.37 34.03 4.63
N VAL A 459 7.17 34.02 5.22
CA VAL A 459 6.02 33.24 4.73
C VAL A 459 5.49 33.82 3.42
N GLU A 460 5.66 35.12 3.21
CA GLU A 460 5.19 35.88 2.04
C GLU A 460 6.04 35.64 0.79
N ASP A 461 7.20 34.99 0.93
CA ASP A 461 8.15 34.72 -0.17
C ASP A 461 7.91 33.38 -0.87
N TRP A 462 6.89 32.63 -0.43
CA TRP A 462 6.50 31.40 -1.11
C TRP A 462 5.90 31.68 -2.50
N SER A 463 6.31 30.87 -3.47
CA SER A 463 5.74 30.82 -4.81
C SER A 463 5.38 29.38 -5.14
N TYR A 464 4.15 29.17 -5.59
CA TYR A 464 3.56 27.86 -5.84
C TYR A 464 3.35 27.59 -7.33
N LYS A 465 3.37 26.31 -7.71
CA LYS A 465 3.07 25.84 -9.07
C LYS A 465 2.51 24.42 -9.02
N THR A 466 1.45 24.16 -9.78
CA THR A 466 1.05 22.80 -10.14
C THR A 466 1.93 22.30 -11.29
N LEU A 467 2.64 21.19 -11.08
CA LEU A 467 3.53 20.58 -12.06
C LEU A 467 2.83 19.56 -12.95
N ASP A 468 1.88 18.81 -12.40
CA ASP A 468 1.14 17.76 -13.09
C ASP A 468 -0.24 17.58 -12.45
N THR A 469 -1.22 17.22 -13.26
CA THR A 469 -2.64 17.09 -12.89
C THR A 469 -3.30 16.04 -13.81
N PRO A 470 -4.46 15.46 -13.48
CA PRO A 470 -5.14 14.52 -14.37
C PRO A 470 -5.41 15.13 -15.76
N GLY A 471 -4.96 14.42 -16.80
CA GLY A 471 -4.90 14.89 -18.18
C GLY A 471 -3.81 14.16 -18.98
N GLU A 472 -3.85 14.23 -20.31
CA GLU A 472 -2.79 13.69 -21.19
C GLU A 472 -2.39 12.22 -20.92
N GLY A 473 -3.35 11.36 -20.57
CA GLY A 473 -3.10 9.94 -20.26
C GLY A 473 -2.77 9.64 -18.79
N VAL A 474 -2.80 10.65 -17.92
CA VAL A 474 -2.78 10.52 -16.46
C VAL A 474 -4.19 10.61 -15.90
N ALA A 475 -4.60 9.60 -15.15
CA ALA A 475 -5.85 9.61 -14.37
C ALA A 475 -5.62 10.18 -12.97
N VAL A 476 -4.49 9.82 -12.34
CA VAL A 476 -4.11 10.27 -11.00
C VAL A 476 -2.63 10.60 -10.99
N ALA A 477 -2.27 11.81 -10.53
CA ALA A 477 -0.88 12.19 -10.30
C ALA A 477 -0.57 12.16 -8.80
N GLY A 478 0.63 11.73 -8.45
CA GLY A 478 1.06 11.64 -7.04
C GLY A 478 0.88 10.25 -6.46
N TYR A 479 1.99 9.67 -5.99
CA TYR A 479 2.10 8.42 -5.21
C TYR A 479 3.48 8.34 -4.52
N ASP A 480 4.48 9.04 -5.06
CA ASP A 480 5.74 9.43 -4.41
C ASP A 480 6.39 10.54 -5.26
N VAL A 481 7.32 11.30 -4.69
CA VAL A 481 8.02 12.40 -5.38
C VAL A 481 9.52 12.40 -5.10
N SER A 482 10.31 12.94 -6.04
CA SER A 482 11.74 13.12 -5.89
C SER A 482 12.23 14.42 -6.54
N VAL A 483 13.30 14.98 -5.97
CA VAL A 483 13.96 16.18 -6.47
C VAL A 483 15.47 16.06 -6.33
N PHE A 484 16.20 16.57 -7.32
CA PHE A 484 17.66 16.54 -7.35
C PHE A 484 18.24 17.81 -7.97
N ASN A 485 19.31 18.35 -7.37
CA ASN A 485 20.04 19.48 -7.93
C ASN A 485 21.09 19.01 -8.95
N ALA A 486 20.80 19.14 -10.25
CA ALA A 486 21.75 18.83 -11.31
C ALA A 486 22.49 20.07 -11.81
N ALA A 487 23.59 19.87 -12.53
CA ALA A 487 24.34 20.95 -13.17
C ALA A 487 23.50 21.79 -14.16
N ARG A 488 22.47 21.19 -14.77
CA ARG A 488 21.56 21.84 -15.74
C ARG A 488 20.23 22.28 -15.12
N GLY A 489 20.14 22.34 -13.80
CA GLY A 489 18.94 22.75 -13.08
C GLY A 489 18.32 21.63 -12.25
N VAL A 490 17.26 21.98 -11.53
CA VAL A 490 16.58 21.08 -10.61
C VAL A 490 15.83 20.01 -11.41
N ASN A 491 16.09 18.73 -11.16
CA ASN A 491 15.35 17.62 -11.75
C ASN A 491 14.26 17.17 -10.78
N LEU A 492 13.09 16.83 -11.32
CA LEU A 492 11.89 16.47 -10.58
C LEU A 492 11.35 15.16 -11.15
N GLY A 493 10.92 14.25 -10.30
CA GLY A 493 10.32 12.97 -10.70
C GLY A 493 9.18 12.58 -9.78
N TRP A 494 8.18 11.89 -10.31
CA TRP A 494 7.01 11.43 -9.56
C TRP A 494 6.33 10.24 -10.25
N PHE A 495 5.46 9.57 -9.51
CA PHE A 495 4.61 8.51 -10.05
C PHE A 495 3.26 9.04 -10.52
N THR A 496 2.72 8.41 -11.57
CA THR A 496 1.36 8.64 -12.05
C THR A 496 0.66 7.32 -12.37
N GLY A 497 -0.66 7.32 -12.25
CA GLY A 497 -1.55 6.23 -12.65
C GLY A 497 -2.32 6.60 -13.91
N SER A 498 -2.41 5.64 -14.83
CA SER A 498 -3.23 5.76 -16.04
C SER A 498 -4.66 5.29 -15.78
N GLY A 499 -5.60 5.63 -16.67
CA GLY A 499 -6.99 5.15 -16.55
C GLY A 499 -7.14 3.63 -16.64
N VAL A 500 -6.16 2.91 -17.18
CA VAL A 500 -6.19 1.43 -17.29
C VAL A 500 -5.58 0.71 -16.09
N SER A 501 -4.84 1.43 -15.23
CA SER A 501 -4.20 0.86 -14.04
C SER A 501 -4.83 1.35 -12.74
N PHE A 502 -5.84 2.22 -12.82
CA PHE A 502 -6.51 2.77 -11.64
C PHE A 502 -6.96 1.64 -10.69
N PRO A 503 -6.71 1.75 -9.37
CA PRO A 503 -6.13 2.90 -8.66
C PRO A 503 -4.60 2.93 -8.59
N ASP A 504 -3.92 1.95 -9.16
CA ASP A 504 -2.47 1.78 -9.04
C ASP A 504 -1.68 2.66 -10.04
N PRO A 505 -0.50 3.17 -9.63
CA PRO A 505 0.40 3.82 -10.56
C PRO A 505 0.95 2.81 -11.58
N ASN A 506 1.36 3.29 -12.75
CA ASN A 506 2.03 2.47 -13.76
C ASN A 506 3.00 3.28 -14.64
N GLN A 507 3.32 4.49 -14.20
CA GLN A 507 4.11 5.46 -14.94
C GLN A 507 5.05 6.19 -13.98
N VAL A 508 6.28 6.43 -14.45
CA VAL A 508 7.23 7.35 -13.84
C VAL A 508 7.38 8.55 -14.74
N ARG A 509 6.99 9.72 -14.25
CA ARG A 509 7.12 10.99 -14.96
C ARG A 509 8.24 11.81 -14.35
N TYR A 510 8.91 12.59 -15.19
CA TYR A 510 10.00 13.45 -14.75
C TYR A 510 10.23 14.63 -15.70
N GLN A 511 10.80 15.69 -15.15
CA GLN A 511 11.21 16.87 -15.92
C GLN A 511 12.40 17.57 -15.27
N THR A 512 13.13 18.37 -16.05
CA THR A 512 13.97 19.44 -15.48
C THR A 512 13.07 20.66 -15.20
N PHE A 513 13.24 21.29 -14.06
CA PHE A 513 12.49 22.46 -13.63
C PHE A 513 12.53 23.57 -14.71
N LEU A 514 11.37 24.18 -14.97
CA LEU A 514 11.11 25.12 -16.08
C LEU A 514 11.06 24.52 -17.49
N SER A 515 11.29 23.21 -17.66
CA SER A 515 10.92 22.52 -18.90
C SER A 515 9.41 22.58 -19.10
N SER A 516 8.97 22.82 -20.33
CA SER A 516 7.56 22.67 -20.73
C SER A 516 7.21 21.22 -21.09
N THR A 517 8.20 20.33 -21.15
CA THR A 517 8.02 18.94 -21.53
C THR A 517 8.24 18.01 -20.34
N ILE A 518 7.25 17.17 -20.09
CA ILE A 518 7.31 16.08 -19.10
C ILE A 518 7.63 14.79 -19.83
N SER A 519 8.69 14.11 -19.41
CA SER A 519 9.00 12.75 -19.87
C SER A 519 8.17 11.73 -19.10
N ASN A 520 7.75 10.67 -19.78
CA ASN A 520 6.99 9.57 -19.19
C ASN A 520 7.64 8.22 -19.57
N VAL A 521 7.71 7.30 -18.61
CA VAL A 521 8.15 5.91 -18.80
C VAL A 521 7.11 4.99 -18.16
N SER A 522 6.56 4.05 -18.93
CA SER A 522 5.66 3.02 -18.42
C SER A 522 6.44 1.93 -17.68
N THR A 523 5.89 1.46 -16.56
CA THR A 523 6.50 0.41 -15.72
C THR A 523 5.82 -0.95 -15.85
N THR A 524 4.88 -1.12 -16.78
CA THR A 524 3.97 -2.29 -16.84
C THR A 524 4.68 -3.64 -16.77
N ASN A 525 5.83 -3.81 -17.43
CA ASN A 525 6.60 -5.07 -17.41
C ASN A 525 7.38 -5.32 -16.12
N TYR A 526 7.43 -4.36 -15.20
CA TYR A 526 8.14 -4.45 -13.91
C TYR A 526 7.19 -4.43 -12.70
N GLY A 527 5.89 -4.22 -12.97
CA GLY A 527 4.79 -4.23 -12.01
C GLY A 527 4.41 -2.83 -11.52
N VAL A 528 3.60 -2.79 -10.46
CA VAL A 528 3.13 -1.54 -9.86
C VAL A 528 4.32 -0.82 -9.24
N PRO A 529 4.65 0.42 -9.66
CA PRO A 529 5.68 1.20 -9.01
C PRO A 529 5.21 1.62 -7.62
N ASN A 530 6.12 1.62 -6.67
CA ASN A 530 5.85 1.95 -5.27
C ASN A 530 7.00 2.78 -4.71
N SER A 531 6.78 3.47 -3.58
CA SER A 531 7.89 4.07 -2.82
C SER A 531 9.01 3.05 -2.68
N PRO A 532 10.26 3.38 -3.03
CA PRO A 532 10.79 4.74 -3.23
C PRO A 532 10.71 5.28 -4.66
N ILE A 533 10.92 6.59 -4.83
CA ILE A 533 11.47 7.19 -6.06
C ILE A 533 12.66 8.11 -5.73
N GLU A 534 13.77 7.99 -6.46
CA GLU A 534 14.95 8.85 -6.32
C GLU A 534 15.59 9.19 -7.68
N ILE A 535 15.45 10.46 -8.08
CA ILE A 535 15.98 10.99 -9.33
C ILE A 535 17.42 11.50 -9.16
N ASP A 536 18.22 11.36 -10.21
CA ASP A 536 19.46 12.13 -10.36
C ASP A 536 19.64 12.65 -11.80
N GLU A 537 20.86 13.05 -12.17
CA GLU A 537 21.15 13.54 -13.52
C GLU A 537 20.84 12.51 -14.60
N LYS A 538 21.15 11.23 -14.36
CA LYS A 538 21.20 10.18 -15.41
C LYS A 538 20.11 9.13 -15.28
N SER A 539 19.58 8.93 -14.08
CA SER A 539 18.73 7.79 -13.77
C SER A 539 17.63 8.16 -12.77
N ILE A 540 16.63 7.29 -12.66
CA ILE A 540 15.61 7.35 -11.61
C ILE A 540 15.56 5.97 -10.97
N LEU A 541 15.91 5.89 -9.70
CA LEU A 541 15.71 4.71 -8.87
C LEU A 541 14.25 4.67 -8.44
N PHE A 542 13.60 3.52 -8.48
CA PHE A 542 12.21 3.43 -8.06
C PHE A 542 11.82 2.02 -7.58
N GLY A 543 10.81 1.92 -6.73
CA GLY A 543 10.20 0.65 -6.37
C GLY A 543 9.39 0.07 -7.54
N CYS A 544 9.49 -1.24 -7.80
CA CYS A 544 8.81 -1.93 -8.89
C CYS A 544 8.28 -3.30 -8.42
N ASN A 545 7.00 -3.36 -8.07
CA ASN A 545 6.35 -4.50 -7.42
C ASN A 545 7.10 -4.92 -6.14
N LEU A 546 7.31 -3.96 -5.24
CA LEU A 546 8.08 -4.11 -4.01
C LEU A 546 9.53 -4.58 -4.25
N ARG A 547 10.09 -4.42 -5.44
CA ARG A 547 11.54 -4.61 -5.73
C ARG A 547 12.17 -3.27 -6.10
N LEU A 548 13.47 -3.24 -6.36
CA LEU A 548 14.15 -2.03 -6.79
C LEU A 548 14.43 -2.09 -8.30
N CYS A 549 14.13 -1.01 -9.01
CA CYS A 549 14.42 -0.82 -10.43
C CYS A 549 15.08 0.54 -10.67
N SER A 550 15.74 0.69 -11.83
CA SER A 550 16.34 1.95 -12.25
C SER A 550 15.99 2.25 -13.70
N ILE A 551 15.44 3.44 -13.97
CA ILE A 551 15.26 4.00 -15.31
C ILE A 551 16.55 4.71 -15.72
N ASN A 552 17.02 4.49 -16.95
CA ASN A 552 18.00 5.35 -17.61
C ASN A 552 17.27 6.47 -18.35
N LYS A 553 17.55 7.73 -18.01
CA LYS A 553 16.84 8.89 -18.59
C LYS A 553 17.18 9.14 -20.06
N ALA A 554 18.32 8.63 -20.56
CA ALA A 554 18.76 8.86 -21.92
C ALA A 554 17.98 8.04 -22.95
N ASP A 555 17.72 6.76 -22.65
CA ASP A 555 17.05 5.80 -23.55
C ASP A 555 15.71 5.26 -23.00
N LYS A 556 15.34 5.67 -21.79
CA LYS A 556 14.12 5.24 -21.06
C LYS A 556 14.08 3.73 -20.77
N SER A 557 15.21 3.03 -20.86
CA SER A 557 15.31 1.63 -20.47
C SER A 557 15.20 1.48 -18.95
N ILE A 558 14.62 0.37 -18.51
CA ILE A 558 14.54 -0.01 -17.10
C ILE A 558 15.46 -1.21 -16.87
N SER A 559 16.22 -1.18 -15.77
CA SER A 559 17.02 -2.29 -15.27
C SER A 559 16.53 -2.72 -13.88
N LEU A 560 16.50 -4.03 -13.64
CA LEU A 560 16.23 -4.57 -12.31
C LEU A 560 17.46 -4.36 -11.40
N VAL A 561 17.24 -3.74 -10.24
CA VAL A 561 18.30 -3.44 -9.26
C VAL A 561 18.35 -4.52 -8.17
N SER A 562 17.20 -4.98 -7.69
CA SER A 562 17.10 -6.04 -6.69
C SER A 562 16.04 -7.10 -7.05
N SER A 563 16.27 -8.33 -6.60
CA SER A 563 15.27 -9.41 -6.61
C SER A 563 14.58 -9.55 -5.24
N GLY A 564 15.23 -9.07 -4.18
CA GLY A 564 14.66 -9.03 -2.84
C GLY A 564 13.61 -7.94 -2.69
N SER A 565 12.69 -8.16 -1.74
CA SER A 565 11.58 -7.25 -1.45
C SER A 565 12.00 -6.03 -0.64
N ILE A 566 11.42 -4.89 -0.96
CA ILE A 566 11.40 -3.64 -0.21
C ILE A 566 10.09 -3.63 0.59
N LYS A 567 10.12 -3.12 1.82
CA LYS A 567 8.89 -2.89 2.58
C LYS A 567 8.07 -1.79 1.91
N ASP A 568 6.75 -1.93 1.90
CA ASP A 568 5.87 -0.88 1.40
C ASP A 568 6.10 0.47 2.11
N GLY A 569 6.07 1.56 1.35
CA GLY A 569 6.49 2.90 1.80
C GLY A 569 8.00 3.08 1.98
N GLY A 570 8.82 2.07 1.65
CA GLY A 570 10.26 2.09 1.85
C GLY A 570 10.98 3.19 1.08
N LYS A 571 12.10 3.70 1.61
CA LYS A 571 12.90 4.77 1.01
C LYS A 571 14.24 4.24 0.48
N SER A 572 14.80 4.95 -0.48
CA SER A 572 16.11 4.66 -1.06
C SER A 572 16.89 5.95 -1.27
N ASN A 573 18.14 5.85 -1.69
CA ASN A 573 18.92 7.01 -2.09
C ASN A 573 20.06 6.65 -3.06
N TRP A 574 20.61 7.66 -3.71
CA TRP A 574 21.88 7.57 -4.42
C TRP A 574 23.02 8.05 -3.52
N ILE A 575 24.11 7.30 -3.47
CA ILE A 575 25.32 7.71 -2.75
C ILE A 575 26.57 7.53 -3.60
N ASN A 576 27.61 8.29 -3.27
CA ASN A 576 28.94 8.13 -3.86
C ASN A 576 29.90 7.62 -2.80
N VAL A 577 30.50 6.45 -3.03
CA VAL A 577 31.53 5.85 -2.18
C VAL A 577 32.79 5.74 -3.02
N ASN A 578 33.86 6.41 -2.61
CA ASN A 578 35.13 6.44 -3.36
C ASN A 578 34.95 6.76 -4.86
N LYS A 579 34.14 7.78 -5.17
CA LYS A 579 33.78 8.22 -6.54
C LYS A 579 32.99 7.19 -7.37
N ILE A 580 32.54 6.10 -6.77
CA ILE A 580 31.65 5.12 -7.40
C ILE A 580 30.24 5.37 -6.88
N ARG A 581 29.27 5.44 -7.80
CA ARG A 581 27.85 5.61 -7.50
C ARG A 581 27.22 4.28 -7.09
N TYR A 582 26.43 4.31 -6.03
CA TYR A 582 25.63 3.19 -5.53
C TYR A 582 24.20 3.63 -5.26
N ALA A 583 23.25 2.75 -5.52
CA ALA A 583 21.93 2.84 -4.89
C ALA A 583 22.01 2.27 -3.48
N VAL A 584 21.25 2.82 -2.53
CA VAL A 584 21.10 2.28 -1.18
C VAL A 584 19.63 2.15 -0.84
N ALA A 585 19.23 1.00 -0.30
CA ALA A 585 17.86 0.71 0.10
C ALA A 585 17.81 -0.36 1.19
N GLY A 586 16.70 -0.39 1.94
CA GLY A 586 16.31 -1.55 2.74
C GLY A 586 15.74 -2.65 1.85
N VAL A 587 16.43 -3.78 1.72
CA VAL A 587 16.00 -4.92 0.89
C VAL A 587 16.09 -6.21 1.70
N SER A 588 14.99 -6.95 1.76
CA SER A 588 14.84 -8.20 2.50
C SER A 588 15.27 -8.06 3.97
N GLY A 589 14.87 -6.95 4.59
CA GLY A 589 15.15 -6.64 6.00
C GLY A 589 16.60 -6.24 6.29
N LYS A 590 17.34 -5.74 5.29
CA LYS A 590 18.76 -5.37 5.42
C LYS A 590 19.07 -4.06 4.69
N LEU A 591 19.85 -3.19 5.31
CA LEU A 591 20.44 -2.03 4.63
C LEU A 591 21.50 -2.49 3.62
N THR A 592 21.28 -2.23 2.34
CA THR A 592 22.06 -2.82 1.24
C THR A 592 22.46 -1.77 0.20
N LEU A 593 23.71 -1.84 -0.27
CA LEU A 593 24.22 -1.11 -1.42
C LEU A 593 24.07 -1.92 -2.69
N PHE A 594 23.76 -1.26 -3.80
CA PHE A 594 23.66 -1.85 -5.13
C PHE A 594 24.54 -1.08 -6.12
N LYS A 595 25.31 -1.81 -6.90
CA LYS A 595 26.19 -1.29 -7.93
C LYS A 595 25.75 -1.80 -9.31
N PRO A 596 25.47 -0.91 -10.28
CA PRO A 596 25.18 -1.27 -11.67
C PRO A 596 26.24 -2.17 -12.30
#